data_AF-A0A1H6YQ90-F1
#
_entry.id   AF-A0A1H6YQ90-F1
#
_cell.length_a   1.000
_cell.length_b   1.000
_cell.length_c   1.000
_cell.angle_alpha   90.00
_cell.angle_beta   90.00
_cell.angle_gamma   90.00
#
_symmetry.space_group_name_H-M   'P 1'
#
loop_
_entity.id
_entity.type
_entity.pdbx_description
1 polymer ?
#
loop_
_entity_poly.entity_id
_entity_poly.type
_entity_poly.pdbx_seq_one_letter_code
_entity_poly.pdbx_strand_id
1 'polypeptide(L)'
;MRENLRSGTYTVDKYLKGQKPRTLDMLFWNNDSTNLPGPMYCWYLRHTYLQNDLKSGQLECCGVRLDLRNIKAPTYLLGTQDDHIVPWRSAYSTSNLVSGRVRFVLGASGHIAGVINPPAQNKRHYWTNEQTPVDPDTWMDSAEKKPGSWWNDWFAWLTHHAGEQRPAVEQSGNGEYRVLEPAPGRYVRG
;
A
#
# COMPACT_ATOMS: atom_id res chain seq x y z
N MET A 1 4.15 -18.54 -23.98
CA MET A 1 3.08 -18.62 -22.96
C MET A 1 2.87 -17.19 -22.47
N ARG A 2 1.65 -16.64 -22.63
CA ARG A 2 1.39 -15.19 -22.75
C ARG A 2 1.52 -14.42 -21.43
N GLU A 3 2.42 -13.43 -21.40
CA GLU A 3 2.37 -12.30 -20.46
C GLU A 3 1.15 -11.41 -20.78
N ASN A 4 0.36 -11.05 -19.78
CA ASN A 4 -0.72 -10.06 -19.92
C ASN A 4 -1.03 -9.40 -18.55
N LEU A 5 -0.10 -8.58 -18.04
CA LEU A 5 -0.50 -7.41 -17.26
C LEU A 5 -1.19 -6.44 -18.23
N ARG A 6 -2.31 -5.82 -17.82
CA ARG A 6 -3.16 -4.90 -18.61
C ARG A 6 -2.44 -3.63 -19.11
N SER A 7 -1.42 -3.81 -19.94
CA SER A 7 -0.83 -2.83 -20.86
C SER A 7 -1.54 -2.88 -22.23
N GLY A 8 -2.24 -3.99 -22.54
CA GLY A 8 -2.76 -4.28 -23.88
C GLY A 8 -3.81 -3.31 -24.44
N THR A 9 -4.64 -2.64 -23.63
CA THR A 9 -5.65 -1.70 -24.17
C THR A 9 -5.19 -0.24 -24.11
N TYR A 10 -4.40 0.14 -23.11
CA TYR A 10 -3.87 1.51 -22.99
C TYR A 10 -2.70 1.78 -23.96
N THR A 11 -1.85 0.77 -24.21
CA THR A 11 -0.68 0.90 -25.08
C THR A 11 -1.06 0.77 -26.55
N VAL A 12 -2.00 -0.12 -26.90
CA VAL A 12 -2.46 -0.31 -28.29
C VAL A 12 -3.18 0.94 -28.81
N ASP A 13 -4.03 1.56 -27.99
CA ASP A 13 -4.82 2.71 -28.43
C ASP A 13 -3.98 4.00 -28.56
N LYS A 14 -2.88 4.13 -27.79
CA LYS A 14 -1.97 5.30 -27.86
C LYS A 14 -0.86 5.16 -28.89
N TYR A 15 -0.33 3.94 -29.10
CA TYR A 15 0.67 3.67 -30.13
C TYR A 15 0.09 3.89 -31.53
N LEU A 16 -1.18 3.52 -31.75
CA LEU A 16 -1.87 3.71 -33.03
C LEU A 16 -2.37 5.14 -33.27
N LYS A 17 -2.62 5.94 -32.22
CA LYS A 17 -3.20 7.30 -32.32
C LYS A 17 -2.20 8.45 -32.16
N GLY A 18 -0.90 8.17 -32.00
CA GLY A 18 0.16 9.19 -31.95
C GLY A 18 0.05 10.21 -30.80
N GLN A 19 -0.63 9.86 -29.71
CA GLN A 19 -0.88 10.80 -28.61
C GLN A 19 0.26 10.78 -27.57
N LYS A 20 0.73 11.97 -27.17
CA LYS A 20 1.78 12.13 -26.13
C LYS A 20 1.37 11.42 -24.83
N PRO A 21 2.20 10.52 -24.27
CA PRO A 21 1.88 9.85 -23.02
C PRO A 21 1.93 10.85 -21.86
N ARG A 22 0.77 11.14 -21.25
CA ARG A 22 0.71 11.82 -19.95
C ARG A 22 0.99 10.82 -18.83
N THR A 23 2.22 10.89 -18.31
CA THR A 23 2.67 10.93 -16.90
C THR A 23 4.13 10.47 -16.86
N LEU A 24 5.05 11.40 -17.16
CA LEU A 24 6.49 11.12 -17.07
C LEU A 24 6.89 10.70 -15.64
N ASP A 25 6.22 11.23 -14.62
CA ASP A 25 6.59 11.02 -13.21
C ASP A 25 6.50 9.56 -12.77
N MET A 26 5.41 8.85 -13.13
CA MET A 26 5.24 7.43 -12.79
C MET A 26 6.26 6.55 -13.53
N LEU A 27 6.54 6.86 -14.79
CA LEU A 27 7.54 6.14 -15.58
C LEU A 27 8.96 6.40 -15.07
N PHE A 28 9.24 7.63 -14.63
CA PHE A 28 10.51 7.99 -14.02
C PHE A 28 10.74 7.18 -12.74
N TRP A 29 9.77 7.18 -11.82
CA TRP A 29 9.86 6.37 -10.59
C TRP A 29 10.01 4.88 -10.88
N ASN A 30 9.24 4.33 -11.83
CA ASN A 30 9.30 2.90 -12.14
C ASN A 30 10.63 2.47 -12.79
N ASN A 31 11.30 3.39 -13.49
CA ASN A 31 12.58 3.11 -14.14
C ASN A 31 13.78 3.32 -13.21
N ASP A 32 13.60 4.02 -12.08
CA ASP A 32 14.61 4.23 -11.05
C ASP A 32 14.73 2.99 -10.14
N SER A 33 15.47 1.99 -10.62
CA SER A 33 15.54 0.67 -9.99
C SER A 33 16.52 0.63 -8.82
N THR A 34 16.18 -0.14 -7.79
CA THR A 34 17.07 -0.42 -6.65
C THR A 34 17.60 -1.85 -6.68
N ASN A 35 18.87 -2.04 -6.32
CA ASN A 35 19.44 -3.38 -6.16
C ASN A 35 19.05 -4.00 -4.82
N LEU A 36 18.81 -5.31 -4.81
CA LEU A 36 18.54 -6.09 -3.60
C LEU A 36 19.70 -7.07 -3.34
N PRO A 37 20.20 -7.19 -2.09
CA PRO A 37 21.16 -8.24 -1.75
C PRO A 37 20.57 -9.63 -2.03
N GLY A 38 21.36 -10.49 -2.69
CA GLY A 38 20.93 -11.83 -3.10
C GLY A 38 20.24 -12.65 -2.00
N PRO A 39 20.81 -12.77 -0.79
CA PRO A 39 20.18 -13.51 0.31
C PRO A 39 18.80 -12.96 0.71
N MET A 40 18.64 -11.64 0.76
CA MET A 40 17.38 -10.99 1.12
C MET A 40 16.31 -11.27 0.05
N TYR A 41 16.67 -11.12 -1.23
CA TYR A 41 15.75 -11.38 -2.34
C TYR A 41 15.30 -12.85 -2.39
N CYS A 42 16.24 -13.80 -2.27
CA CYS A 42 15.92 -15.22 -2.25
C CYS A 42 15.03 -15.59 -1.05
N TRP A 43 15.30 -15.03 0.14
CA TRP A 43 14.50 -15.25 1.34
C TRP A 43 13.07 -14.73 1.13
N TYR A 44 12.93 -13.50 0.63
CA TYR A 44 11.63 -12.88 0.36
C TYR A 44 10.80 -13.71 -0.62
N LEU A 45 11.35 -14.05 -1.79
CA LEU A 45 10.64 -14.86 -2.79
C LEU A 45 10.22 -16.24 -2.26
N ARG A 46 11.13 -16.93 -1.57
CA ARG A 46 10.88 -18.27 -1.06
C ARG A 46 9.74 -18.26 -0.03
N HIS A 47 9.86 -17.43 1.00
CA HIS A 47 8.96 -17.51 2.15
C HIS A 47 7.64 -16.74 1.96
N THR A 48 7.53 -15.86 0.96
CA THR A 48 6.27 -15.13 0.67
C THR A 48 5.57 -15.68 -0.58
N TYR A 49 6.19 -15.59 -1.75
CA TYR A 49 5.55 -15.96 -3.02
C TYR A 49 5.46 -17.47 -3.24
N LEU A 50 6.49 -18.24 -2.90
CA LEU A 50 6.53 -19.67 -3.19
C LEU A 50 5.89 -20.51 -2.08
N GLN A 51 6.29 -20.29 -0.83
CA GLN A 51 5.89 -21.12 0.31
C GLN A 51 4.76 -20.48 1.14
N ASN A 52 4.62 -19.15 1.07
CA ASN A 52 3.64 -18.39 1.85
C ASN A 52 3.72 -18.73 3.36
N ASP A 53 4.94 -18.85 3.87
CA ASP A 53 5.24 -19.25 5.25
C ASP A 53 4.85 -18.19 6.26
N LEU A 54 4.82 -16.91 5.86
CA LEU A 54 4.48 -15.81 6.76
C LEU A 54 3.09 -15.97 7.38
N LYS A 55 2.12 -16.55 6.66
CA LYS A 55 0.77 -16.79 7.18
C LYS A 55 0.73 -17.88 8.26
N SER A 56 1.74 -18.75 8.31
CA SER A 56 1.76 -19.92 9.21
C SER A 56 2.02 -19.54 10.68
N GLY A 57 2.64 -18.37 10.90
CA GLY A 57 3.12 -17.97 12.22
C GLY A 57 4.40 -18.71 12.68
N GLN A 58 5.01 -19.54 11.82
CA GLN A 58 6.17 -20.36 12.18
C GLN A 58 7.49 -19.88 11.58
N LEU A 59 7.44 -18.94 10.63
CA LEU A 59 8.63 -18.37 9.99
C LEU A 59 9.48 -17.65 11.03
N GLU A 60 10.78 -17.94 11.08
CA GLU A 60 11.69 -17.30 12.03
C GLU A 60 12.51 -16.21 11.33
N CYS A 61 12.67 -15.06 12.00
CA CYS A 61 13.57 -13.98 11.59
C CYS A 61 14.19 -13.36 12.84
N CYS A 62 15.51 -13.11 12.81
CA CYS A 62 16.26 -12.56 13.94
C CYS A 62 16.08 -13.35 15.27
N GLY A 63 15.93 -14.67 15.20
CA GLY A 63 15.71 -15.51 16.39
C GLY A 63 14.28 -15.46 16.96
N VAL A 64 13.34 -14.83 16.24
CA VAL A 64 11.96 -14.64 16.68
C VAL A 64 10.99 -15.23 15.66
N ARG A 65 9.98 -15.96 16.15
CA ARG A 65 8.88 -16.46 15.31
C ARG A 65 7.94 -15.31 14.91
N LEU A 66 7.70 -15.20 13.61
CA LEU A 66 6.85 -14.20 13.00
C LEU A 66 5.39 -14.68 13.00
N ASP A 67 4.69 -14.42 14.09
CA ASP A 67 3.25 -14.66 14.21
C ASP A 67 2.47 -13.34 14.14
N LEU A 68 1.76 -13.11 13.02
CA LEU A 68 0.97 -11.89 12.80
C LEU A 68 -0.16 -11.71 13.81
N ARG A 69 -0.60 -12.78 14.48
CA ARG A 69 -1.60 -12.70 15.56
C ARG A 69 -1.08 -11.94 16.77
N ASN A 70 0.24 -11.78 16.91
CA ASN A 70 0.84 -10.97 17.97
C ASN A 70 0.70 -9.46 17.71
N ILE A 71 0.31 -9.05 16.50
CA ILE A 71 0.00 -7.64 16.20
C ILE A 71 -1.37 -7.32 16.79
N LYS A 72 -1.36 -6.67 17.96
CA LYS A 72 -2.58 -6.20 18.67
C LYS A 72 -2.95 -4.75 18.36
N ALA A 73 -2.06 -4.02 17.69
CA ALA A 73 -2.30 -2.62 17.33
C ALA A 73 -3.47 -2.47 16.34
N PRO A 74 -4.25 -1.37 16.41
CA PRO A 74 -5.21 -1.03 15.38
C PRO A 74 -4.52 -0.97 14.00
N THR A 75 -5.09 -1.64 13.01
CA THR A 75 -4.51 -1.77 11.67
C THR A 75 -5.43 -1.17 10.63
N TYR A 76 -4.93 -0.22 9.84
CA TYR A 76 -5.60 0.28 8.65
C TYR A 76 -5.05 -0.44 7.41
N LEU A 77 -5.92 -1.12 6.67
CA LEU A 77 -5.57 -1.87 5.47
C LEU A 77 -6.19 -1.20 4.23
N LEU A 78 -5.38 -1.03 3.20
CA LEU A 78 -5.81 -0.52 1.90
C LEU A 78 -5.57 -1.58 0.84
N GLY A 79 -6.61 -1.89 0.07
CA GLY A 79 -6.49 -2.51 -1.25
C GLY A 79 -6.88 -1.52 -2.35
N THR A 80 -6.52 -1.80 -3.60
CA THR A 80 -7.10 -1.09 -4.75
C THR A 80 -7.77 -2.07 -5.71
N GLN A 81 -8.96 -1.71 -6.19
CA GLN A 81 -9.89 -2.63 -6.85
C GLN A 81 -9.30 -3.27 -8.11
N ASP A 82 -8.59 -2.49 -8.93
CA ASP A 82 -7.98 -2.94 -10.19
C ASP A 82 -6.48 -3.23 -10.04
N ASP A 83 -6.01 -3.53 -8.83
CA ASP A 83 -4.62 -3.93 -8.58
C ASP A 83 -4.36 -5.36 -9.07
N HIS A 84 -3.45 -5.50 -10.03
CA HIS A 84 -3.03 -6.81 -10.54
C HIS A 84 -1.68 -7.25 -9.96
N ILE A 85 -0.98 -6.36 -9.24
CA ILE A 85 0.28 -6.65 -8.55
C ILE A 85 -0.03 -7.20 -7.16
N VAL A 86 -0.92 -6.52 -6.43
CA VAL A 86 -1.42 -6.96 -5.12
C VAL A 86 -2.95 -7.03 -5.18
N PRO A 87 -3.54 -8.17 -5.63
CA PRO A 87 -4.98 -8.32 -5.70
C PRO A 87 -5.65 -7.97 -4.36
N TRP A 88 -6.70 -7.15 -4.40
CA TRP A 88 -7.29 -6.61 -3.17
C TRP A 88 -7.82 -7.69 -2.23
N ARG A 89 -8.26 -8.84 -2.73
CA ARG A 89 -8.66 -10.01 -1.91
C ARG A 89 -7.48 -10.61 -1.15
N SER A 90 -6.28 -10.62 -1.74
CA SER A 90 -5.05 -11.02 -1.07
C SER A 90 -4.66 -10.01 0.01
N ALA A 91 -4.78 -8.71 -0.27
CA ALA A 91 -4.57 -7.67 0.74
C ALA A 91 -5.58 -7.80 1.89
N TYR A 92 -6.86 -8.01 1.56
CA TYR A 92 -7.95 -8.21 2.51
C TYR A 92 -7.68 -9.39 3.45
N SER A 93 -7.11 -10.49 2.95
CA SER A 93 -6.79 -11.68 3.75
C SER A 93 -5.92 -11.38 4.98
N THR A 94 -5.18 -10.26 5.00
CA THR A 94 -4.44 -9.77 6.17
C THR A 94 -5.35 -9.52 7.37
N SER A 95 -6.62 -9.14 7.15
CA SER A 95 -7.60 -8.90 8.21
C SER A 95 -7.85 -10.15 9.07
N ASN A 96 -7.66 -11.33 8.49
CA ASN A 96 -7.83 -12.62 9.15
C ASN A 96 -6.54 -13.12 9.85
N LEU A 97 -5.41 -12.42 9.66
CA LEU A 97 -4.10 -12.83 10.20
C LEU A 97 -3.68 -12.02 11.42
N VAL A 98 -4.08 -10.75 11.50
CA VAL A 98 -3.79 -9.88 12.64
C VAL A 98 -4.89 -9.96 13.69
N SER A 99 -4.56 -9.71 14.96
CA SER A 99 -5.56 -9.75 16.06
C SER A 99 -6.06 -8.38 16.51
N GLY A 100 -5.38 -7.30 16.14
CA GLY A 100 -5.84 -5.94 16.42
C GLY A 100 -7.10 -5.59 15.62
N ARG A 101 -7.79 -4.51 16.01
CA ARG A 101 -8.95 -4.01 15.25
C ARG A 101 -8.51 -3.59 13.86
N VAL A 102 -9.17 -4.14 12.84
CA VAL A 102 -8.87 -3.85 11.43
C VAL A 102 -9.89 -2.87 10.86
N ARG A 103 -9.42 -1.90 10.10
CA ARG A 103 -10.21 -1.09 9.18
C ARG A 103 -9.73 -1.38 7.76
N PHE A 104 -10.55 -2.03 6.94
CA PHE A 104 -10.25 -2.22 5.53
C PHE A 104 -10.95 -1.18 4.66
N VAL A 105 -10.20 -0.62 3.72
CA VAL A 105 -10.68 0.33 2.71
C VAL A 105 -10.23 -0.12 1.33
N LEU A 106 -11.14 -0.01 0.35
CA LEU A 106 -10.85 -0.36 -1.04
C LEU A 106 -10.83 0.93 -1.88
N GLY A 107 -9.67 1.32 -2.41
CA GLY A 107 -9.57 2.41 -3.38
C GLY A 107 -9.97 1.95 -4.79
N ALA A 108 -10.57 2.83 -5.59
CA ALA A 108 -10.76 2.55 -7.02
C ALA A 108 -9.44 2.67 -7.81
N SER A 109 -9.38 2.05 -9.00
CA SER A 109 -8.22 1.99 -9.89
C SER A 109 -7.15 0.96 -9.49
N GLY A 110 -6.04 0.95 -10.22
CA GLY A 110 -4.94 -0.01 -10.05
C GLY A 110 -3.83 0.50 -9.13
N HIS A 111 -2.81 -0.34 -8.94
CA HIS A 111 -1.74 -0.20 -7.95
C HIS A 111 -1.34 1.24 -7.60
N ILE A 112 -0.70 1.96 -8.52
CA ILE A 112 -0.20 3.32 -8.25
C ILE A 112 -1.36 4.34 -8.27
N ALA A 113 -2.23 4.27 -9.28
CA ALA A 113 -3.24 5.27 -9.54
C ALA A 113 -4.43 5.26 -8.55
N GLY A 114 -4.59 4.17 -7.80
CA GLY A 114 -5.55 4.03 -6.71
C GLY A 114 -4.97 4.42 -5.35
N VAL A 115 -3.68 4.09 -5.10
CA VAL A 115 -3.00 4.48 -3.86
C VAL A 115 -2.68 5.98 -3.86
N ILE A 116 -2.11 6.50 -4.94
CA ILE A 116 -1.76 7.91 -5.09
C ILE A 116 -2.96 8.67 -5.68
N ASN A 117 -3.91 9.03 -4.81
CA ASN A 117 -5.10 9.79 -5.18
C ASN A 117 -5.23 11.04 -4.27
N PRO A 118 -4.58 12.17 -4.59
CA PRO A 118 -4.64 13.36 -3.75
C PRO A 118 -6.07 13.92 -3.59
N PRO A 119 -6.54 14.24 -2.36
CA PRO A 119 -7.88 14.78 -2.11
C PRO A 119 -8.23 16.03 -2.92
N ALA A 120 -7.25 16.91 -3.14
CA ALA A 120 -7.44 18.17 -3.87
C ALA A 120 -7.96 17.99 -5.30
N GLN A 121 -7.72 16.83 -5.93
CA GLN A 121 -8.21 16.56 -7.28
C GLN A 121 -9.65 16.06 -7.31
N ASN A 122 -10.21 15.64 -6.17
CA ASN A 122 -11.54 15.06 -6.01
C ASN A 122 -11.93 14.03 -7.09
N LYS A 123 -10.97 13.17 -7.45
CA LYS A 123 -11.17 12.11 -8.44
C LYS A 123 -11.50 10.79 -7.74
N ARG A 124 -12.18 9.92 -8.50
CA ARG A 124 -12.48 8.53 -8.14
C ARG A 124 -13.42 8.42 -6.94
N HIS A 125 -13.39 7.26 -6.30
CA HIS A 125 -14.18 6.86 -5.15
C HIS A 125 -13.41 5.73 -4.44
N TYR A 126 -13.89 5.37 -3.26
CA TYR A 126 -13.41 4.26 -2.47
C TYR A 126 -14.60 3.58 -1.78
N TRP A 127 -14.40 2.38 -1.26
CA TRP A 127 -15.40 1.65 -0.49
C TRP A 127 -14.95 1.50 0.94
N THR A 128 -15.90 1.63 1.86
CA THR A 128 -15.70 1.41 3.29
C THR A 128 -16.79 0.52 3.85
N ASN A 129 -16.46 -0.24 4.87
CA ASN A 129 -17.42 -0.98 5.66
C ASN A 129 -16.98 -0.90 7.13
N GLU A 130 -17.93 -0.82 8.06
CA GLU A 130 -17.63 -0.84 9.49
C GLU A 130 -17.25 -2.25 9.95
N GLN A 131 -17.79 -3.27 9.28
CA GLN A 131 -17.49 -4.66 9.56
C GLN A 131 -16.36 -5.17 8.67
N THR A 132 -15.65 -6.19 9.15
CA THR A 132 -14.59 -6.87 8.40
C THR A 132 -14.84 -8.38 8.50
N PRO A 133 -15.86 -8.91 7.79
CA PRO A 133 -16.15 -10.35 7.78
C PRO A 133 -14.96 -11.13 7.18
N VAL A 134 -14.90 -12.43 7.43
CA VAL A 134 -13.77 -13.26 6.96
C VAL A 134 -13.68 -13.28 5.43
N ASP A 135 -14.84 -13.31 4.77
CA ASP A 135 -14.95 -13.37 3.31
C ASP A 135 -14.90 -11.98 2.66
N PRO A 136 -13.96 -11.72 1.72
CA PRO A 136 -13.85 -10.43 1.05
C PRO A 136 -15.05 -10.08 0.18
N ASP A 137 -15.72 -11.05 -0.44
CA ASP A 137 -16.87 -10.76 -1.31
C ASP A 137 -18.07 -10.30 -0.47
N THR A 138 -18.31 -10.93 0.68
CA THR A 138 -19.27 -10.47 1.70
C THR A 138 -18.97 -9.04 2.17
N TRP A 139 -17.69 -8.70 2.37
CA TRP A 139 -17.29 -7.33 2.71
C TRP A 139 -17.69 -6.35 1.61
N MET A 140 -17.43 -6.70 0.34
CA MET A 140 -17.72 -5.85 -0.81
C MET A 140 -19.22 -5.65 -1.03
N ASP A 141 -20.03 -6.70 -0.87
CA ASP A 141 -21.48 -6.66 -1.05
C ASP A 141 -22.18 -5.70 -0.07
N SER A 142 -21.59 -5.50 1.10
CA SER A 142 -22.09 -4.59 2.14
C SER A 142 -21.30 -3.28 2.25
N ALA A 143 -20.32 -3.05 1.36
CA ALA A 143 -19.47 -1.87 1.42
C ALA A 143 -20.16 -0.63 0.84
N GLU A 144 -20.05 0.49 1.55
CA GLU A 144 -20.54 1.79 1.11
C GLU A 144 -19.51 2.45 0.17
N LYS A 145 -19.96 2.87 -1.01
CA LYS A 145 -19.14 3.62 -1.96
C LYS A 145 -19.15 5.11 -1.63
N LYS A 146 -17.97 5.67 -1.36
CA LYS A 146 -17.74 7.08 -1.03
C LYS A 146 -16.99 7.80 -2.15
N PRO A 147 -17.43 9.00 -2.56
CA PRO A 147 -16.73 9.77 -3.59
C PRO A 147 -15.39 10.32 -3.10
N GLY A 148 -14.47 10.58 -4.03
CA GLY A 148 -13.19 11.24 -3.75
C GLY A 148 -12.08 10.30 -3.29
N SER A 149 -11.15 10.83 -2.50
CA SER A 149 -9.95 10.13 -2.05
C SER A 149 -10.14 9.41 -0.72
N TRP A 150 -9.64 8.17 -0.66
CA TRP A 150 -9.54 7.39 0.58
C TRP A 150 -8.58 8.02 1.60
N TRP A 151 -7.69 8.94 1.20
CA TRP A 151 -6.78 9.62 2.15
C TRP A 151 -7.55 10.35 3.25
N ASN A 152 -8.71 10.93 2.92
CA ASN A 152 -9.55 11.61 3.91
C ASN A 152 -10.03 10.65 5.01
N ASP A 153 -10.38 9.42 4.62
CA ASP A 153 -10.79 8.37 5.54
C ASP A 153 -9.64 7.93 6.44
N TRP A 154 -8.46 7.72 5.84
CA TRP A 154 -7.25 7.38 6.58
C TRP A 154 -6.82 8.49 7.55
N PHE A 155 -6.87 9.76 7.15
CA PHE A 155 -6.57 10.88 8.04
C PHE A 155 -7.56 10.94 9.21
N ALA A 156 -8.86 10.77 8.96
CA ALA A 156 -9.87 10.74 10.02
C ALA A 156 -9.67 9.55 10.98
N TRP A 157 -9.23 8.39 10.47
CA TRP A 157 -8.86 7.26 11.32
C TRP A 157 -7.59 7.55 12.15
N LEU A 158 -6.57 8.15 11.53
CA LEU A 158 -5.28 8.42 12.16
C LEU A 158 -5.38 9.45 13.28
N THR A 159 -6.25 10.47 13.16
CA THR A 159 -6.43 11.49 14.22
C THR A 159 -6.88 10.89 15.55
N HIS A 160 -7.65 9.81 15.54
CA HIS A 160 -8.03 9.08 16.76
C HIS A 160 -6.87 8.33 17.42
N HIS A 161 -5.77 8.13 16.69
CA HIS A 161 -4.59 7.40 17.14
C HIS A 161 -3.34 8.28 17.29
N ALA A 162 -3.40 9.57 16.91
CA ALA A 162 -2.26 10.49 16.88
C ALA A 162 -1.98 11.21 18.22
N GLY A 163 -2.82 10.99 19.25
CA GLY A 163 -2.73 11.70 20.52
C GLY A 163 -3.23 13.14 20.44
N GLU A 164 -2.92 13.91 21.48
CA GLU A 164 -3.34 15.32 21.58
C GLU A 164 -2.54 16.22 20.65
N GLN A 165 -3.20 17.22 20.08
CA GLN A 165 -2.52 18.25 19.29
C GLN A 165 -1.64 19.12 20.20
N ARG A 166 -0.42 19.38 19.73
CA ARG A 166 0.57 20.22 20.39
C ARG A 166 1.17 21.19 19.37
N PRO A 167 1.76 22.31 19.82
CA PRO A 167 2.51 23.20 18.94
C PRO A 167 3.55 22.43 18.14
N ALA A 168 3.72 22.81 16.86
CA ALA A 168 4.71 22.19 16.00
C ALA A 168 6.12 22.43 16.56
N VAL A 169 6.98 21.42 16.43
CA VAL A 169 8.41 21.58 16.75
C VAL A 169 9.05 22.41 15.65
N GLU A 170 9.69 23.52 16.02
CA GLU A 170 10.25 24.49 15.06
C GLU A 170 11.55 24.03 14.41
N GLN A 171 12.29 23.12 15.06
CA GLN A 171 13.58 22.63 14.59
C GLN A 171 13.54 21.11 14.38
N SER A 172 14.01 20.66 13.21
CA SER A 172 14.18 19.24 12.93
C SER A 172 15.33 18.65 13.77
N GLY A 173 15.14 17.42 14.25
CA GLY A 173 16.13 16.71 15.06
C GLY A 173 16.09 17.08 16.54
N ASN A 174 17.09 16.63 17.29
CA ASN A 174 17.27 16.94 18.71
C ASN A 174 18.77 16.85 19.09
N GLY A 175 19.09 16.94 20.39
CA GLY A 175 20.48 16.90 20.88
C GLY A 175 21.25 15.61 20.56
N GLU A 176 20.53 14.49 20.44
CA GLU A 176 21.07 13.16 20.09
C GLU A 176 21.12 12.97 18.57
N TYR A 177 20.06 13.37 17.86
CA TYR A 177 19.89 13.21 16.41
C TYR A 177 19.91 14.57 15.72
N ARG A 178 21.10 15.04 15.35
CA ARG A 178 21.29 16.30 14.64
C ARG A 178 20.91 16.19 13.17
N VAL A 179 20.49 17.30 12.56
CA VAL A 179 20.25 17.38 11.12
C VAL A 179 21.55 17.12 10.37
N LEU A 180 21.53 16.17 9.43
CA LEU A 180 22.70 15.75 8.66
C LEU A 180 22.76 16.43 7.28
N GLU A 181 21.65 16.42 6.55
CA GLU A 181 21.54 17.02 5.21
C GLU A 181 20.06 17.38 4.93
N PRO A 182 19.77 18.33 4.02
CA PRO A 182 18.40 18.60 3.58
C PRO A 182 17.77 17.39 2.87
N ALA A 183 16.46 17.20 3.06
CA ALA A 183 15.68 16.26 2.26
C ALA A 183 15.79 16.58 0.75
N PRO A 184 15.76 15.58 -0.16
CA PRO A 184 15.47 14.17 0.10
C PRO A 184 16.70 13.31 0.45
N GLY A 185 17.83 13.95 0.77
CA GLY A 185 19.08 13.26 1.09
C GLY A 185 19.79 12.65 -0.12
N ARG A 186 20.91 11.98 0.13
CA ARG A 186 21.81 11.43 -0.91
C ARG A 186 21.50 10.02 -1.35
N TYR A 187 20.90 9.17 -0.50
CA TYR A 187 20.65 7.76 -0.84
C TYR A 187 19.62 7.56 -1.95
N VAL A 188 18.71 8.50 -2.14
CA VAL A 188 17.70 8.46 -3.21
C VAL A 188 18.24 8.99 -4.55
N ARG A 189 19.45 9.56 -4.59
CA ARG A 189 19.93 10.34 -5.74
C ARG A 189 20.68 9.56 -6.82
N GLY A 190 20.86 8.24 -6.65
CA GLY A 190 21.43 7.34 -7.68
C GLY A 190 22.80 7.75 -8.19
#